data_AF-A0A855G118-F1
#
_entry.id   AF-A0A855G118-F1
#
_cell.length_a   1.000
_cell.length_b   1.000
_cell.length_c   1.000
_cell.angle_alpha   90.00
_cell.angle_beta   90.00
_cell.angle_gamma   90.00
#
_symmetry.space_group_name_H-M   'P 1'
#
loop_
_entity.id
_entity.type
_entity.pdbx_description
1 polymer ?
#
loop_
_entity_poly.entity_id
_entity_poly.type
_entity_poly.pdbx_seq_one_letter_code
_entity_poly.pdbx_strand_id
1 'polypeptide(L)'
;MEQTTVMVEFAMCGEEFNPDEVTKLLGILPTKTRIKGSMTDAQYHPAIETTWSLRNYENSINDLDQQLCQIINGLKDKTEILLKLKKEYNLYYMFIIVAYIYNDIESDIYLKRNTLDFISLLDAKLTIEIDTDTDTDTDIY
;
A
#
# COMPACT_ATOMS: atom_id res chain seq x y z
N MET A 1 -25.99 0.66 0.63
CA MET A 1 -25.29 1.38 1.71
C MET A 1 -23.85 1.37 1.35
N GLU A 2 -23.28 2.55 1.16
CA GLU A 2 -21.84 2.69 0.98
C GLU A 2 -21.16 2.41 2.31
N GLN A 3 -20.02 1.73 2.26
CA GLN A 3 -19.33 1.21 3.43
C GLN A 3 -17.90 1.73 3.40
N THR A 4 -17.43 2.21 4.56
CA THR A 4 -16.04 2.60 4.74
C THR A 4 -15.12 1.48 4.29
N THR A 5 -14.21 1.78 3.37
CA THR A 5 -13.25 0.81 2.83
C THR A 5 -11.86 1.40 2.92
N VAL A 6 -10.95 0.66 3.55
CA VAL A 6 -9.55 1.02 3.69
C VAL A 6 -8.69 -0.01 3.00
N MET A 7 -7.77 0.47 2.19
CA MET A 7 -6.75 -0.32 1.52
C MET A 7 -5.40 0.12 2.03
N VAL A 8 -4.61 -0.84 2.50
CA VAL A 8 -3.20 -0.64 2.82
C VAL A 8 -2.35 -1.44 1.86
N GLU A 9 -1.27 -0.84 1.36
CA GLU A 9 -0.38 -1.44 0.38
C GLU A 9 1.08 -1.18 0.74
N PHE A 10 1.92 -2.20 0.61
CA PHE A 10 3.35 -2.02 0.40
C PHE A 10 3.64 -2.27 -1.08
N ALA A 11 4.29 -1.32 -1.74
CA ALA A 11 4.70 -1.45 -3.12
C ALA A 11 6.21 -1.21 -3.27
N MET A 12 6.80 -2.03 -4.12
CA MET A 12 8.13 -1.82 -4.67
C MET A 12 8.00 -1.37 -6.11
N CYS A 13 8.68 -0.28 -6.43
CA CYS A 13 8.60 0.38 -7.71
C CYS A 13 9.99 0.57 -8.31
N GLY A 14 10.10 0.37 -9.61
CA GLY A 14 11.36 0.54 -10.33
C GLY A 14 11.17 0.39 -11.83
N GLU A 15 12.16 0.87 -12.58
CA GLU A 15 12.14 0.85 -14.03
C GLU A 15 12.23 -0.58 -14.57
N GLU A 16 13.22 -1.34 -14.10
CA GLU A 16 13.58 -2.65 -14.64
C GLU A 16 13.91 -3.64 -13.51
N PHE A 17 12.94 -4.49 -13.18
CA PHE A 17 13.16 -5.69 -12.37
C PHE A 17 12.16 -6.77 -12.74
N ASN A 18 12.45 -8.03 -12.40
CA ASN A 18 11.55 -9.15 -12.65
C ASN A 18 10.73 -9.46 -11.38
N PRO A 19 9.40 -9.24 -11.38
CA PRO A 19 8.55 -9.53 -10.22
C PRO A 19 8.58 -11.01 -9.77
N ASP A 20 8.81 -11.95 -10.69
CA ASP A 20 8.86 -13.38 -10.36
C ASP A 20 10.14 -13.75 -9.60
N GLU A 21 11.27 -13.13 -9.97
CA GLU A 21 12.54 -13.29 -9.26
C GLU A 21 12.47 -12.69 -7.85
N VAL A 22 11.88 -11.50 -7.72
CA VAL A 22 11.58 -10.89 -6.42
C VAL A 22 10.73 -11.82 -5.56
N THR A 23 9.64 -12.34 -6.13
CA THR A 23 8.72 -13.27 -5.45
C THR A 23 9.47 -14.47 -4.89
N LYS A 24 10.38 -15.05 -5.70
CA LYS A 24 11.23 -16.17 -5.29
C LYS A 24 12.22 -15.80 -4.18
N LEU A 25 12.84 -14.62 -4.25
CA LEU A 25 13.82 -14.15 -3.27
C LEU A 25 13.17 -13.84 -1.92
N LEU A 26 12.01 -13.18 -1.92
CA LEU A 26 11.26 -12.88 -0.70
C LEU A 26 10.59 -14.12 -0.13
N GLY A 27 10.17 -15.06 -0.99
CA GLY A 27 9.35 -16.20 -0.61
C GLY A 27 7.93 -15.78 -0.22
N ILE A 28 7.45 -14.69 -0.80
CA ILE A 28 6.12 -14.10 -0.55
C ILE A 28 5.43 -13.94 -1.90
N LEU A 29 4.16 -14.34 -1.98
CA LEU A 29 3.35 -14.09 -3.18
C LEU A 29 2.81 -12.66 -3.15
N PRO A 30 3.00 -11.86 -4.22
CA PRO A 30 2.40 -10.53 -4.31
C PRO A 30 0.89 -10.64 -4.44
N THR A 31 0.18 -9.64 -3.92
CA THR A 31 -1.23 -9.43 -4.25
C THR A 31 -1.37 -8.92 -5.69
N LYS A 32 -0.41 -8.13 -6.16
CA LYS A 32 -0.43 -7.56 -7.50
C LYS A 32 0.98 -7.23 -8.01
N THR A 33 1.18 -7.46 -9.30
CA THR A 33 2.34 -7.01 -10.06
C THR A 33 1.90 -6.24 -11.29
N ARG A 34 2.74 -5.33 -11.78
CA ARG A 34 2.61 -4.70 -13.10
C ARG A 34 3.99 -4.62 -13.74
N ILE A 35 4.08 -4.82 -15.04
CA ILE A 35 5.32 -4.63 -15.80
C ILE A 35 5.27 -3.29 -16.50
N LYS A 36 6.36 -2.53 -16.48
CA LYS A 36 6.45 -1.28 -17.23
C LYS A 36 6.06 -1.50 -18.70
N GLY A 37 5.24 -0.59 -19.23
CA GLY A 37 4.74 -0.65 -20.60
C GLY A 37 3.63 -1.68 -20.84
N SER A 38 3.31 -2.54 -19.86
CA SER A 38 2.15 -3.41 -19.95
C SER A 38 0.85 -2.61 -19.83
N MET A 39 -0.19 -3.09 -20.51
CA MET A 39 -1.53 -2.54 -20.46
C MET A 39 -2.44 -3.59 -19.83
N THR A 40 -3.30 -3.17 -18.92
CA THR A 40 -4.40 -3.99 -18.40
C THR A 40 -5.71 -3.44 -18.93
N ASP A 41 -6.73 -4.29 -19.15
CA ASP A 41 -8.01 -3.89 -19.75
C ASP A 41 -8.71 -2.69 -19.08
N ALA A 42 -8.41 -2.44 -17.81
CA ALA A 42 -8.93 -1.33 -17.02
C ALA A 42 -8.09 -0.04 -17.08
N GLN A 43 -7.04 0.05 -17.90
CA GLN A 43 -6.14 1.20 -17.96
C GLN A 43 -6.11 1.86 -19.34
N TYR A 44 -6.28 3.18 -19.36
CA TYR A 44 -6.18 4.01 -20.55
C TYR A 44 -4.73 4.27 -20.99
N HIS A 45 -3.76 4.03 -20.11
CA HIS A 45 -2.33 4.23 -20.37
C HIS A 45 -1.50 3.04 -19.88
N PRO A 46 -0.39 2.69 -20.56
CA PRO A 46 0.53 1.68 -20.10
C PRO A 46 1.11 2.00 -18.72
N ALA A 47 1.47 0.97 -17.95
CA ALA A 47 2.16 1.16 -16.67
C ALA A 47 3.47 1.95 -16.87
N ILE A 48 3.63 3.02 -16.09
CA ILE A 48 4.81 3.90 -16.19
C ILE A 48 6.09 3.22 -15.68
N GLU A 49 5.94 2.27 -14.78
CA GLU A 49 7.03 1.54 -14.12
C GLU A 49 6.59 0.11 -13.79
N THR A 50 7.56 -0.73 -13.43
CA THR A 50 7.31 -2.08 -12.94
C THR A 50 7.00 -2.01 -11.44
N THR A 51 5.99 -2.75 -10.99
CA THR A 51 5.60 -2.80 -9.58
C THR A 51 5.36 -4.21 -9.08
N TRP A 52 5.67 -4.40 -7.80
CA TRP A 52 5.39 -5.61 -7.02
C TRP A 52 4.81 -5.17 -5.68
N SER A 53 3.66 -5.72 -5.27
CA SER A 53 2.93 -5.19 -4.12
C SER A 53 2.21 -6.24 -3.28
N LEU A 54 2.08 -5.93 -1.98
CA LEU A 54 1.23 -6.60 -1.01
C LEU A 54 0.13 -5.64 -0.61
N ARG A 55 -1.11 -6.12 -0.64
CA ARG A 55 -2.29 -5.30 -0.40
C ARG A 55 -3.24 -6.01 0.57
N ASN A 56 -3.76 -5.26 1.53
CA ASN A 56 -4.86 -5.69 2.40
C ASN A 56 -6.02 -4.70 2.30
N TYR A 57 -7.25 -5.20 2.46
CA TYR A 57 -8.49 -4.43 2.47
C TYR A 57 -9.25 -4.69 3.76
N GLU A 58 -9.73 -3.63 4.38
CA GLU A 58 -10.54 -3.69 5.59
C GLU A 58 -11.74 -2.77 5.45
N ASN A 59 -12.85 -3.11 6.10
CA ASN A 59 -14.09 -2.34 6.04
C ASN A 59 -14.22 -1.30 7.18
N SER A 60 -13.08 -0.85 7.69
CA SER A 60 -12.99 0.10 8.80
C SER A 60 -11.66 0.84 8.77
N ILE A 61 -11.70 2.12 9.09
CA ILE A 61 -10.51 2.96 9.30
C ILE A 61 -9.91 2.81 10.70
N ASN A 62 -10.65 2.16 11.61
CA ASN A 62 -10.13 1.86 12.94
C ASN A 62 -8.91 0.94 12.84
N ASP A 63 -7.96 1.16 13.75
CA ASP A 63 -6.75 0.37 13.89
C ASP A 63 -5.84 0.37 12.63
N LEU A 64 -5.78 1.49 11.90
CA LEU A 64 -4.92 1.62 10.72
C LEU A 64 -3.46 1.19 10.94
N ASP A 65 -2.89 1.51 12.11
CA ASP A 65 -1.56 1.04 12.53
C ASP A 65 -1.47 -0.49 12.54
N GLN A 66 -2.50 -1.18 13.02
CA GLN A 66 -2.55 -2.64 13.03
C GLN A 66 -2.65 -3.21 11.61
N GLN A 67 -3.42 -2.56 10.73
CA GLN A 67 -3.55 -2.97 9.32
C GLN A 67 -2.19 -2.88 8.62
N LEU A 68 -1.43 -1.81 8.82
CA LEU A 68 -0.05 -1.70 8.32
C LEU A 68 0.88 -2.73 8.97
N CYS A 69 0.75 -2.96 10.28
CA CYS A 69 1.55 -3.96 10.98
C CYS A 69 1.39 -5.37 10.41
N GLN A 70 0.22 -5.73 9.87
CA GLN A 70 0.03 -7.02 9.21
C GLN A 70 0.94 -7.17 7.99
N ILE A 71 1.04 -6.13 7.15
CA ILE A 71 1.96 -6.11 6.01
C ILE A 71 3.41 -6.13 6.50
N ILE A 72 3.76 -5.28 7.47
CA ILE A 72 5.13 -5.17 8.01
C ILE A 72 5.60 -6.50 8.61
N ASN A 73 4.74 -7.21 9.34
CA ASN A 73 5.08 -8.50 9.94
C ASN A 73 5.44 -9.56 8.90
N GLY A 74 4.85 -9.49 7.69
CA GLY A 74 5.24 -10.36 6.56
C GLY A 74 6.60 -9.99 5.94
N LEU A 75 7.07 -8.75 6.15
CA LEU A 75 8.28 -8.21 5.52
C LEU A 75 9.49 -8.14 6.47
N LYS A 76 9.27 -8.09 7.79
CA LYS A 76 10.33 -7.80 8.78
C LYS A 76 11.52 -8.77 8.72
N ASP A 77 11.25 -10.06 8.49
CA ASP A 77 12.30 -11.08 8.42
C ASP A 77 13.00 -11.09 7.04
N LYS A 78 12.57 -10.20 6.14
CA LYS A 78 13.10 -10.03 4.77
C LYS A 78 13.80 -8.69 4.57
N THR A 79 13.98 -7.89 5.62
CA THR A 79 14.56 -6.53 5.53
C THR A 79 15.91 -6.51 4.82
N GLU A 80 16.83 -7.44 5.10
CA GLU A 80 18.12 -7.47 4.42
C GLU A 80 17.98 -7.72 2.91
N ILE A 81 17.06 -8.61 2.52
CA ILE A 81 16.76 -8.92 1.11
C ILE A 81 16.16 -7.68 0.45
N LEU A 82 15.20 -7.01 1.09
CA LEU A 82 14.61 -5.77 0.60
C LEU A 82 15.68 -4.69 0.41
N LEU A 83 16.54 -4.43 1.38
CA LEU A 83 17.60 -3.42 1.24
C LEU A 83 18.59 -3.76 0.12
N LYS A 84 18.84 -5.05 -0.14
CA LYS A 84 19.65 -5.50 -1.27
C LYS A 84 18.94 -5.24 -2.60
N LEU A 85 17.68 -5.67 -2.74
CA LEU A 85 16.85 -5.45 -3.92
C LEU A 85 16.74 -3.96 -4.26
N LYS A 86 16.55 -3.12 -3.24
CA LYS A 86 16.50 -1.67 -3.39
C LYS A 86 17.73 -1.11 -4.09
N LYS A 87 18.92 -1.56 -3.70
CA LYS A 87 20.18 -1.11 -4.30
C LYS A 87 20.42 -1.74 -5.68
N GLU A 88 20.16 -3.04 -5.80
CA GLU A 88 20.44 -3.83 -7.01
C GLU A 88 19.61 -3.37 -8.21
N TYR A 89 18.32 -3.10 -7.99
CA TYR A 89 17.39 -2.67 -9.03
C TYR A 89 17.02 -1.19 -8.97
N ASN A 90 17.72 -0.40 -8.13
CA ASN A 90 17.42 1.02 -7.89
C ASN A 90 15.93 1.27 -7.58
N LEU A 91 15.36 0.44 -6.71
CA LEU A 91 13.94 0.51 -6.37
C LEU A 91 13.68 1.68 -5.41
N TYR A 92 12.45 2.13 -5.39
CA TYR A 92 11.90 2.87 -4.27
C TYR A 92 10.70 2.13 -3.69
N TYR A 93 10.48 2.34 -2.40
CA TYR A 93 9.44 1.66 -1.64
C TYR A 93 8.41 2.67 -1.19
N MET A 94 7.17 2.22 -1.13
CA MET A 94 6.07 3.02 -0.64
C MET A 94 5.07 2.18 0.14
N PHE A 95 4.60 2.75 1.24
CA PHE A 95 3.39 2.33 1.91
C PHE A 95 2.27 3.28 1.47
N ILE A 96 1.17 2.73 0.97
CA ILE A 96 0.02 3.49 0.49
C ILE A 96 -1.17 3.14 1.36
N ILE A 97 -1.90 4.14 1.79
CA ILE A 97 -3.18 4.01 2.47
C ILE A 97 -4.21 4.75 1.63
N VAL A 98 -5.28 4.07 1.22
CA VAL A 98 -6.44 4.69 0.58
C VAL A 98 -7.66 4.37 1.43
N ALA A 99 -8.31 5.38 1.97
CA ALA A 99 -9.51 5.24 2.77
C ALA A 99 -10.67 5.98 2.11
N TYR A 100 -11.75 5.26 1.83
CA TYR A 100 -13.06 5.83 1.49
C TYR A 100 -13.91 5.73 2.74
N ILE A 101 -14.26 6.86 3.35
CA ILE A 101 -14.98 6.92 4.62
C ILE A 101 -16.40 7.42 4.34
N TYR A 102 -17.38 6.63 4.77
CA TYR A 102 -18.80 6.95 4.65
C TYR A 102 -19.43 7.07 6.03
N ASN A 103 -20.30 8.08 6.21
CA ASN A 103 -21.05 8.33 7.45
C ASN A 103 -20.14 8.50 8.68
N ASP A 104 -19.68 9.75 8.85
CA ASP A 104 -18.88 10.31 9.95
C ASP A 104 -18.60 9.36 11.14
N ILE A 105 -17.44 8.71 11.09
CA ILE A 105 -16.86 7.98 12.21
C ILE A 105 -15.68 8.82 12.66
N GLU A 106 -15.80 9.56 13.77
CA GLU A 106 -14.63 10.12 14.46
C GLU A 106 -13.62 8.98 14.68
N SER A 107 -12.56 9.00 13.88
CA SER A 107 -11.56 7.94 13.84
C SER A 107 -10.19 8.56 14.00
N ASP A 108 -9.52 8.22 15.09
CA ASP A 108 -8.14 8.65 15.30
C ASP A 108 -7.21 7.90 14.35
N ILE A 109 -6.69 8.62 13.36
CA ILE A 109 -5.65 8.12 12.47
C ILE A 109 -4.31 8.37 13.13
N TYR A 110 -3.70 7.31 13.64
CA TYR A 110 -2.36 7.36 14.22
C TYR A 110 -1.53 6.14 13.79
N LEU A 111 -0.21 6.35 13.71
CA LEU A 111 0.76 5.28 13.48
C LEU A 111 1.71 5.20 14.67
N LYS A 112 1.95 3.99 15.17
CA LYS A 112 2.89 3.79 16.26
C LYS A 112 4.32 3.97 15.79
N ARG A 113 5.20 4.29 16.74
CA ARG A 113 6.63 4.49 16.48
C ARG A 113 7.28 3.32 15.74
N ASN A 114 6.99 2.08 16.13
CA ASN A 114 7.57 0.89 15.48
C ASN A 114 7.19 0.78 13.99
N THR A 115 5.96 1.18 13.63
CA THR A 115 5.51 1.23 12.23
C THR A 115 6.31 2.27 11.45
N LEU A 116 6.44 3.48 12.00
CA LEU A 116 7.22 4.56 11.39
C LEU A 116 8.71 4.22 11.28
N ASP A 117 9.28 3.59 12.30
CA ASP A 117 10.68 3.15 12.33
C ASP A 117 10.94 2.12 11.21
N PHE A 118 10.01 1.20 10.96
CA PHE A 118 10.14 0.23 9.87
C PHE A 118 10.03 0.86 8.48
N ILE A 119 9.07 1.77 8.30
CA ILE A 119 8.93 2.55 7.05
C ILE A 119 10.23 3.33 6.79
N SER A 120 10.77 3.98 7.82
CA SER A 120 12.03 4.72 7.74
C SER A 120 13.23 3.83 7.48
N LEU A 121 13.29 2.63 8.07
CA LEU A 121 14.37 1.66 7.88
C LEU A 121 14.51 1.26 6.40
N LEU A 122 13.38 1.14 5.70
CA LEU A 122 13.34 0.83 4.28
C LEU A 122 13.55 2.05 3.38
N ASP A 123 13.68 3.24 3.97
CA ASP A 123 13.66 4.53 3.26
C ASP A 123 12.45 4.57 2.29
N ALA A 124 11.29 4.19 2.84
CA ALA A 124 10.04 4.10 2.10
C ALA A 124 9.22 5.38 2.26
N LYS A 125 8.50 5.74 1.21
CA LYS A 125 7.49 6.80 1.26
C LYS A 125 6.26 6.29 1.99
N LEU A 126 5.54 7.17 2.66
CA LEU A 126 4.20 6.92 3.18
C LEU A 126 3.24 7.86 2.48
N THR A 127 2.27 7.31 1.76
CA THR A 127 1.20 8.05 1.08
C THR A 127 -0.11 7.72 1.77
N ILE A 128 -0.89 8.74 2.08
CA ILE A 128 -2.22 8.59 2.69
C ILE A 128 -3.18 9.42 1.84
N GLU A 129 -4.19 8.75 1.31
CA GLU A 129 -5.31 9.33 0.57
C GLU A 129 -6.59 9.00 1.34
N ILE A 130 -7.35 10.03 1.67
CA ILE A 130 -8.61 9.90 2.40
C ILE A 130 -9.65 10.65 1.58
N ASP A 131 -10.68 9.92 1.19
CA ASP A 131 -11.88 10.44 0.57
C ASP A 131 -13.03 10.24 1.55
N THR A 132 -13.76 11.32 1.83
CA THR A 132 -14.86 11.32 2.80
C THR A 132 -16.13 11.71 2.07
N ASP A 133 -17.10 10.80 2.05
CA ASP A 133 -18.45 11.13 1.60
C ASP A 133 -19.32 11.40 2.82
N THR A 134 -19.60 12.68 3.05
CA THR A 134 -20.56 13.13 4.03
C THR A 134 -21.84 13.44 3.27
N ASP A 135 -22.73 12.46 3.17
CA ASP A 135 -24.06 12.65 2.62
C ASP A 135 -24.85 13.56 3.59
N THR A 136 -24.63 14.87 3.49
CA THR A 136 -25.38 15.90 4.22
C THR A 136 -26.48 16.47 3.34
N ASP A 137 -27.28 15.62 2.68
CA ASP A 137 -28.60 16.03 2.21
C ASP A 137 -29.55 16.07 3.41
N THR A 138 -29.34 17.10 4.25
CA THR A 138 -30.38 17.64 5.13
C THR A 138 -31.08 18.80 4.40
N ASP A 139 -31.65 18.53 3.23
CA ASP A 139 -32.71 19.38 2.71
C ASP A 139 -34.02 19.03 3.44
N ILE A 140 -34.13 19.56 4.65
CA ILE A 140 -35.40 19.70 5.36
C ILE A 140 -35.95 21.09 5.03
N TYR A 141 -36.85 21.20 4.05
CA TYR A 141 -37.83 22.30 3.94
C TYR A 141 -39.15 21.83 3.34
#